data_AF-A0A6I6DMB4-F1
#
_entry.id   AF-A0A6I6DMB4-F1
#
_cell.length_a   1.000
_cell.length_b   1.000
_cell.length_c   1.000
_cell.angle_alpha   90.00
_cell.angle_beta   90.00
_cell.angle_gamma   90.00
#
_symmetry.space_group_name_H-M   'P 1'
#
loop_
_entity.id
_entity.type
_entity.pdbx_description
1 polymer ?
#
loop_
_entity_poly.entity_id
_entity_poly.type
_entity_poly.pdbx_seq_one_letter_code
_entity_poly.pdbx_strand_id
1 'polypeptide(L)' 'MIKEGGKLSAEKVSDRIVDFAKAISGGDKDKIELLKDAIKQGFEAASAALGGLPEVSEQTYDLVMQKLDAWMEEG' A
#
# COMPACT_ATOMS: atom_id res chain seq x y z
N MET A 1 4.32 -13.10 14.29
CA MET A 1 3.17 -12.72 13.44
C MET A 1 3.39 -11.34 12.83
N ILE A 2 4.01 -10.40 13.55
CA ILE A 2 4.63 -9.19 12.99
C ILE A 2 6.14 -9.31 13.20
N LYS A 3 6.83 -9.92 12.25
CA LYS A 3 8.30 -10.05 12.23
C LYS A 3 8.74 -9.98 10.78
N GLU A 4 9.97 -9.57 10.51
CA GLU A 4 10.49 -9.53 9.13
C GLU A 4 10.23 -10.86 8.42
N GLY A 5 9.69 -10.81 7.20
CA GLY A 5 9.25 -11.99 6.44
C GLY A 5 7.99 -12.72 6.94
N GLY A 6 7.34 -12.26 8.01
CA GLY A 6 6.08 -12.83 8.52
C GLY A 6 4.87 -12.52 7.62
N LYS A 7 3.82 -13.34 7.69
CA LYS A 7 2.61 -13.13 6.86
C LYS A 7 1.94 -11.76 7.06
N LEU A 8 2.10 -11.13 8.22
CA LEU A 8 1.60 -9.79 8.53
C LEU A 8 2.75 -8.77 8.68
N SER A 9 3.92 -9.02 8.08
CA SER A 9 4.96 -8.01 7.97
C SER A 9 4.52 -6.89 7.05
N ALA A 10 5.06 -5.68 7.26
CA ALA A 10 4.79 -4.53 6.40
C ALA A 10 5.09 -4.84 4.91
N GLU A 11 6.14 -5.62 4.65
CA GLU A 11 6.49 -6.09 3.30
C GLU A 11 5.40 -6.97 2.67
N LYS A 12 4.93 -8.00 3.38
CA LYS A 12 3.90 -8.92 2.83
C LYS A 12 2.52 -8.29 2.75
N VAL A 13 2.21 -7.36 3.64
CA VAL A 13 0.95 -6.62 3.56
C VAL A 13 1.00 -5.61 2.42
N SER A 14 2.12 -4.89 2.24
CA SER A 14 2.27 -3.96 1.12
C SER A 14 2.25 -4.67 -0.24
N ASP A 15 2.85 -5.87 -0.36
CA ASP A 15 2.73 -6.71 -1.58
C ASP A 15 1.25 -6.92 -1.94
N ARG A 16 0.43 -7.34 -0.97
CA ARG A 16 -1.00 -7.62 -1.21
C ARG A 16 -1.79 -6.38 -1.58
N ILE A 17 -1.48 -5.23 -0.99
CA ILE A 17 -2.16 -3.97 -1.31
C ILE A 17 -1.83 -3.56 -2.75
N VAL A 18 -0.57 -3.68 -3.16
CA VAL A 18 -0.13 -3.36 -4.53
C VAL A 18 -0.73 -4.34 -5.53
N ASP A 19 -0.73 -5.64 -5.23
CA ASP A 19 -1.35 -6.66 -6.08
C ASP A 19 -2.85 -6.40 -6.26
N PHE A 20 -3.53 -6.02 -5.18
CA PHE A 20 -4.93 -5.63 -5.22
C PHE A 20 -5.15 -4.38 -6.09
N ALA A 21 -4.31 -3.35 -5.93
CA ALA A 21 -4.36 -2.13 -6.73
C ALA A 21 -4.16 -2.42 -8.23
N LYS A 22 -3.18 -3.27 -8.58
CA LYS A 22 -2.94 -3.76 -9.95
C LYS A 22 -4.15 -4.53 -10.49
N ALA A 23 -4.75 -5.40 -9.68
CA ALA A 23 -5.90 -6.21 -10.08
C ALA A 23 -7.14 -5.36 -10.37
N ILE A 24 -7.46 -4.37 -9.51
CA ILE A 24 -8.64 -3.52 -9.71
C ILE A 24 -8.47 -2.52 -10.85
N SER A 25 -7.23 -2.07 -11.12
CA SER A 25 -6.97 -1.15 -12.23
C SER A 25 -6.94 -1.87 -13.58
N GLY A 26 -6.82 -3.20 -13.58
CA GLY A 26 -6.60 -4.01 -14.77
C GLY A 26 -5.15 -3.94 -15.27
N GLY A 27 -4.19 -3.63 -14.38
CA GLY A 27 -2.80 -3.37 -14.74
C GLY A 27 -2.60 -2.02 -15.45
N ASP A 28 -3.59 -1.14 -15.41
CA ASP A 28 -3.56 0.17 -16.03
C ASP A 28 -2.74 1.15 -15.18
N LYS A 29 -1.58 1.55 -15.71
CA LYS A 29 -0.65 2.47 -15.06
C LYS A 29 -1.12 3.93 -15.11
N ASP A 30 -2.00 4.29 -16.04
CA ASP A 30 -2.54 5.66 -16.12
C ASP A 30 -3.40 5.98 -14.89
N LYS A 31 -3.87 4.94 -14.19
CA LYS A 31 -4.63 5.05 -12.94
C LYS A 31 -3.75 5.14 -11.69
N ILE A 32 -2.42 5.14 -11.80
CA ILE A 32 -1.59 4.99 -10.61
C ILE A 32 -1.74 6.15 -9.62
N GLU A 33 -1.87 7.37 -10.12
CA GLU A 33 -2.04 8.55 -9.27
C GLU A 33 -3.37 8.48 -8.51
N LEU A 34 -4.43 7.99 -9.19
CA LEU A 34 -5.71 7.70 -8.56
C LEU A 34 -5.59 6.59 -7.50
N LEU A 35 -4.83 5.53 -7.76
CA LEU A 35 -4.62 4.43 -6.81
C LEU A 35 -3.85 4.91 -5.57
N LYS A 36 -2.78 5.69 -5.75
CA LYS A 36 -2.01 6.28 -4.65
C LYS A 36 -2.89 7.16 -3.78
N ASP A 37 -3.68 8.04 -4.39
CA ASP A 37 -4.59 8.92 -3.66
C ASP A 37 -5.65 8.12 -2.89
N ALA A 38 -6.26 7.11 -3.53
CA ALA A 38 -7.23 6.24 -2.87
C ALA A 38 -6.63 5.46 -1.68
N ILE A 39 -5.39 4.97 -1.82
CA ILE A 39 -4.69 4.27 -0.75
C ILE A 39 -4.37 5.24 0.39
N LYS A 40 -3.85 6.44 0.09
CA LYS A 40 -3.61 7.49 1.09
C LYS A 40 -4.87 7.82 1.88
N GLN A 41 -5.98 8.07 1.18
CA GLN A 41 -7.27 8.33 1.84
C GLN A 41 -7.71 7.15 2.73
N GLY A 42 -7.48 5.91 2.29
CA GLY A 42 -7.78 4.72 3.09
C GLY A 42 -6.96 4.62 4.39
N PHE A 43 -5.66 4.93 4.33
CA PHE A 43 -4.78 4.97 5.50
C PHE A 43 -5.14 6.12 6.46
N GLU A 44 -5.44 7.31 5.93
CA GLU A 44 -5.90 8.45 6.73
C GLU A 44 -7.24 8.15 7.43
N ALA A 45 -8.20 7.56 6.71
CA ALA A 45 -9.48 7.15 7.28
C ALA A 45 -9.31 6.07 8.37
N ALA A 46 -8.43 5.10 8.15
CA ALA A 46 -8.11 4.09 9.16
C ALA A 46 -7.44 4.71 10.40
N SER A 47 -6.52 5.65 10.20
CA SER A 47 -5.89 6.41 11.29
C SER A 47 -6.92 7.18 12.10
N ALA A 48 -7.82 7.90 11.43
CA ALA A 48 -8.89 8.66 12.09
C ALA A 48 -9.85 7.75 12.86
N ALA A 49 -10.23 6.59 12.29
CA ALA A 49 -11.14 5.64 12.92
C ALA A 49 -10.54 4.93 14.14
N LEU A 50 -9.22 4.70 14.13
CA LEU A 50 -8.50 3.97 15.17
C LEU A 50 -7.82 4.89 16.21
N GLY A 51 -7.83 6.20 15.99
CA GLY A 51 -7.14 7.17 16.85
C GLY A 51 -5.62 7.20 16.65
N GLY A 52 -5.16 6.79 15.46
CA GLY A 52 -3.75 6.64 15.09
C GLY A 52 -3.46 5.26 14.52
N LEU A 53 -2.41 5.18 13.70
CA LEU A 53 -1.89 3.92 13.18
C LEU A 53 -0.61 3.53 13.94
N PRO A 54 -0.37 2.23 14.16
CA PRO A 54 0.92 1.78 14.68
C PRO A 54 2.02 1.96 13.64
N GLU A 55 3.28 2.06 14.07
CA GLU A 55 4.46 2.25 13.21
C GLU A 55 4.53 1.25 12.04
N VAL A 56 4.18 -0.02 12.29
CA VAL A 56 4.15 -1.05 11.23
C VAL A 56 3.18 -0.73 10.10
N SER A 57 2.08 -0.04 10.40
CA SER A 57 1.12 0.40 9.38
C SER A 57 1.67 1.56 8.57
N GLU A 58 2.40 2.49 9.18
CA GLU A 58 3.10 3.57 8.46
C GLU A 58 4.19 2.98 7.55
N GLN A 59 4.99 2.03 8.05
CA GLN A 59 5.96 1.29 7.23
C GLN A 59 5.29 0.57 6.06
N THR A 60 4.08 0.01 6.27
CA THR A 60 3.31 -0.64 5.21
C THR A 60 2.91 0.38 4.15
N TYR A 61 2.42 1.55 4.56
CA TYR A 61 2.04 2.63 3.66
C TYR A 61 3.22 3.09 2.78
N ASP A 62 4.37 3.36 3.39
CA ASP A 62 5.56 3.81 2.67
C ASP A 62 6.00 2.78 1.62
N LEU A 63 6.02 1.49 2.00
CA LEU A 63 6.35 0.40 1.08
C LEU A 63 5.33 0.27 -0.05
N VAL A 64 4.04 0.50 0.20
CA VAL A 64 3.02 0.51 -0.86
C VAL A 64 3.31 1.63 -1.85
N MET A 65 3.58 2.85 -1.37
CA MET A 65 3.86 3.99 -2.26
C MET A 65 5.11 3.76 -3.09
N GLN A 66 6.20 3.29 -2.46
CA GLN A 66 7.44 2.94 -3.18
C GLN A 66 7.22 1.87 -4.25
N LYS A 67 6.41 0.84 -3.97
CA LYS A 67 6.11 -0.23 -4.93
C LYS A 67 5.22 0.24 -6.07
N LEU A 68 4.30 1.17 -5.82
CA LEU A 68 3.52 1.81 -6.87
C LEU A 68 4.44 2.68 -7.74
N ASP A 69 5.32 3.48 -7.15
CA ASP A 69 6.31 4.26 -7.90
C ASP A 69 7.19 3.37 -8.78
N ALA A 70 7.75 2.29 -8.20
CA ALA A 70 8.54 1.32 -8.94
C ALA A 70 7.75 0.69 -10.09
N TRP A 71 6.46 0.42 -9.91
CA TRP A 71 5.62 -0.12 -10.97
C TRP A 71 5.47 0.85 -12.17
N MET A 72 5.53 2.16 -11.96
CA MET A 72 5.59 3.10 -13.09
C MET A 72 6.89 2.98 -13.87
N GLU A 73 7.98 2.75 -13.16
CA GLU A 73 9.31 2.60 -13.75
C GLU A 73 9.52 1.24 -14.43
N GLU A 74 8.72 0.21 -14.09
CA GLU A 74 8.71 -1.12 -14.71
C GLU A 74 8.16 -1.08 -16.15
N GLY A 75 8.89 -0.49 -17.10
CA GLY A 75 8.51 -0.36 -18.52
C GLY A 75 8.06 -1.64 -19.21
#